data_AF-A0A5Q4SX55-F1
#
_entry.id   AF-A0A5Q4SX55-F1
#
_cell.length_a   1.000
_cell.length_b   1.000
_cell.length_c   1.000
_cell.angle_alpha   90.00
_cell.angle_beta   90.00
_cell.angle_gamma   90.00
#
_symmetry.space_group_name_H-M   'P 1'
#
loop_
_entity.id
_entity.type
_entity.pdbx_description
1 polymer ?
#
loop_
_entity_poly.entity_id
_entity_poly.type
_entity_poly.pdbx_seq_one_letter_code
_entity_poly.pdbx_strand_id
1 'polypeptide(L)'
;MSTLSAKERGDMVEDLLPAAAHLVTLVHGDGGPRDVHQALASLSSSDKDVLLIVLAGLVNPDQPMSKALGWLDFNEFGEAVVPAWGASETLRDLVPEPVDVEDDYVDGVAVQRYLAGEQVAVTKSERLAAVVLAVRRGMSYLQVDRVRGLADGSTGVFITRLRAAYRKEGREFPELPQGSSGGVLSPEQVVEIRERSAAGAKDLELALAFGVQAATISAVCTGRRYAECGGPIRVKRENRPDRASRTVWGTSTPGFLGDGDAKELAA
;
A
#
# COMPACT_ATOMS: atom_id res chain seq x y z
N MET A 1 -2.35 11.21 9.83
CA MET A 1 -1.67 12.28 9.07
C MET A 1 -2.48 12.57 7.83
N SER A 2 -2.83 13.85 7.60
CA SER A 2 -3.57 14.30 6.42
C SER A 2 -2.82 13.94 5.14
N THR A 3 -3.51 13.42 4.12
CA THR A 3 -2.93 13.10 2.80
C THR A 3 -2.81 14.36 1.95
N LEU A 4 -1.98 15.30 2.39
CA LEU A 4 -1.67 16.49 1.60
C LEU A 4 -0.78 16.12 0.43
N SER A 5 -1.01 16.73 -0.72
CA SER A 5 -0.10 16.68 -1.86
C SER A 5 1.19 17.43 -1.57
N ALA A 6 2.24 17.20 -2.37
CA ALA A 6 3.51 17.91 -2.22
C ALA A 6 3.34 19.42 -2.41
N LYS A 7 2.46 19.83 -3.33
CA LYS A 7 2.13 21.24 -3.56
C LYS A 7 1.42 21.84 -2.34
N GLU A 8 0.39 21.18 -1.81
CA GLU A 8 -0.33 21.68 -0.62
C GLU A 8 0.59 21.79 0.61
N ARG A 9 1.57 20.88 0.75
CA ARG A 9 2.60 21.03 1.80
C ARG A 9 3.51 22.24 1.57
N GLY A 10 3.88 22.51 0.32
CA GLY A 10 4.67 23.70 -0.03
C GLY A 10 3.91 25.00 0.26
N ASP A 11 2.65 25.06 -0.16
CA ASP A 11 1.77 26.19 0.08
C ASP A 11 1.60 26.43 1.60
N MET A 12 1.38 25.35 2.38
CA MET A 12 1.32 25.45 3.85
C MET A 12 2.63 25.94 4.49
N VAL A 13 3.78 25.51 3.97
CA VAL A 13 5.09 25.98 4.45
C VAL A 13 5.23 27.49 4.22
N GLU A 14 4.86 27.97 3.03
CA GLU A 14 4.93 29.39 2.66
C GLU A 14 4.00 30.23 3.54
N ASP A 15 2.76 29.77 3.75
CA ASP A 15 1.77 30.43 4.61
C ASP A 15 2.21 30.55 6.07
N LEU A 16 3.05 29.63 6.55
CA LEU A 16 3.54 29.59 7.92
C LEU A 16 4.86 30.36 8.14
N LEU A 17 5.53 30.84 7.09
CA LEU A 17 6.75 31.64 7.21
C LEU A 17 6.59 32.88 8.11
N PRO A 18 5.50 33.67 8.01
CA PRO A 18 5.30 34.81 8.92
C PRO A 18 5.15 34.38 10.37
N ALA A 19 4.46 33.27 10.64
CA ALA A 19 4.31 32.73 11.99
C ALA A 19 5.66 32.23 12.55
N ALA A 20 6.47 31.57 11.72
CA ALA A 20 7.83 31.15 12.07
C ALA A 20 8.72 32.36 12.38
N ALA A 21 8.71 33.39 11.53
CA ALA A 21 9.46 34.62 11.75
C ALA A 21 9.03 35.33 13.03
N HIS A 22 7.73 35.42 13.30
CA HIS A 22 7.20 36.00 14.53
C HIS A 22 7.66 35.22 15.77
N LEU A 23 7.59 33.89 15.74
CA LEU A 23 8.10 33.06 16.83
C LEU A 23 9.60 33.26 17.06
N VAL A 24 10.40 33.31 16.00
CA VAL A 24 11.84 33.62 16.10
C VAL A 24 12.02 34.99 16.78
N THR A 25 11.26 36.01 16.41
CA THR A 25 11.38 37.34 17.06
C THR A 25 10.93 37.35 18.52
N LEU A 26 9.88 36.61 18.88
CA LEU A 26 9.45 36.48 20.28
C LEU A 26 10.51 35.78 21.13
N VAL A 27 11.06 34.71 20.58
CA VAL A 27 12.00 33.83 21.26
C VAL A 27 13.40 34.46 21.38
N HIS A 28 13.83 35.26 20.40
CA HIS A 28 15.11 35.99 20.43
C HIS A 28 15.00 37.41 21.02
N GLY A 29 13.80 37.90 21.30
CA GLY A 29 13.54 39.24 21.83
C GLY A 29 12.98 39.22 23.25
N ASP A 30 12.10 40.18 23.56
CA ASP A 30 11.49 40.32 24.89
C ASP A 30 10.25 39.43 25.12
N GLY A 31 9.99 38.48 24.22
CA GLY A 31 8.79 37.63 24.29
C GLY A 31 8.89 36.64 25.44
N GLY A 32 7.88 36.63 26.31
CA GLY A 32 7.79 35.66 27.40
C GLY A 32 7.13 34.34 26.95
N PRO A 33 7.12 33.31 27.82
CA PRO A 33 6.42 32.04 27.57
C PRO A 33 4.93 32.22 27.23
N ARG A 34 4.29 33.29 27.74
CA ARG A 34 2.89 33.61 27.43
C ARG A 34 2.69 34.05 25.99
N ASP A 35 3.60 34.86 25.46
CA ASP A 35 3.54 35.37 24.08
C ASP A 35 3.76 34.24 23.09
N VAL A 36 4.72 33.35 23.38
CA VAL A 36 4.95 32.11 22.61
C VAL A 36 3.71 31.22 22.65
N HIS A 37 3.13 30.99 23.83
CA HIS A 37 1.91 30.19 23.94
C HIS A 37 0.75 30.80 23.17
N GLN A 38 0.58 32.12 23.21
CA GLN A 38 -0.46 32.83 22.45
C GLN A 38 -0.25 32.69 20.94
N ALA A 39 1.00 32.82 20.45
CA ALA A 39 1.33 32.64 19.05
C ALA A 39 1.06 31.20 18.56
N LEU A 40 1.28 30.19 19.41
CA LEU A 40 1.00 28.78 19.10
C LEU A 40 -0.47 28.39 19.27
N ALA A 41 -1.24 29.12 20.06
CA ALA A 41 -2.63 28.80 20.36
C ALA A 41 -3.55 28.94 19.13
N SER A 42 -3.21 29.81 18.18
CA SER A 42 -3.98 29.99 16.94
C SER A 42 -3.73 28.93 15.88
N LEU A 43 -2.71 28.09 16.04
CA LEU A 43 -2.30 27.10 15.05
C LEU A 43 -2.99 25.75 15.30
N SER A 44 -3.42 25.10 14.22
CA SER A 44 -3.92 23.72 14.29
C SER A 44 -2.79 22.75 14.63
N SER A 45 -3.12 21.50 15.01
CA SER A 45 -2.09 20.47 15.23
C SER A 45 -1.25 20.21 13.97
N SER A 46 -1.87 20.27 12.79
CA SER A 46 -1.16 20.08 11.52
C SER A 46 -0.25 21.26 11.20
N ASP A 47 -0.67 22.48 11.51
CA ASP A 47 0.15 23.69 11.30
C ASP A 47 1.35 23.70 12.24
N LYS A 48 1.19 23.19 13.47
CA LYS A 48 2.30 23.02 14.42
C LYS A 48 3.36 22.05 13.89
N ASP A 49 2.94 20.92 13.32
CA ASP A 49 3.87 19.95 12.72
C ASP A 49 4.63 20.57 11.53
N VAL A 50 3.94 21.31 10.65
CA VAL A 50 4.58 22.00 9.51
C VAL A 50 5.49 23.13 9.99
N LEU A 51 5.06 23.90 10.98
CA LEU A 51 5.87 24.96 11.59
C LEU A 51 7.18 24.42 12.18
N LEU A 52 7.17 23.25 12.81
CA LEU A 52 8.40 22.60 13.28
C LEU A 52 9.37 22.30 12.13
N ILE A 53 8.86 21.86 10.98
CA ILE A 53 9.67 21.63 9.77
C ILE A 53 10.25 22.94 9.25
N VAL A 54 9.45 24.01 9.20
CA VAL A 54 9.90 25.34 8.77
C VAL A 54 10.99 25.88 9.69
N LEU A 55 10.77 25.84 11.00
CA LEU A 55 11.76 26.26 12.00
C LEU A 55 13.04 25.44 11.89
N ALA A 56 12.95 24.12 11.71
CA ALA A 56 14.12 23.28 11.49
C ALA A 56 14.88 23.65 10.20
N GLY A 57 14.18 24.00 9.13
CA GLY A 57 14.79 24.44 7.86
C GLY A 57 15.48 25.80 7.93
N LEU A 58 15.11 26.67 8.89
CA LEU A 58 15.75 27.97 9.11
C LEU A 58 17.06 27.87 9.91
N VAL A 59 17.30 26.75 10.58
CA VAL A 59 18.51 26.54 11.38
C VAL A 59 19.68 26.15 10.49
N ASN A 60 20.81 26.85 10.64
CA ASN A 60 22.06 26.48 9.96
C ASN A 60 22.70 25.27 10.68
N PRO A 61 22.75 24.07 10.05
CA PRO A 61 23.27 22.86 10.70
C PRO A 61 24.78 22.91 10.96
N ASP A 62 25.52 23.77 10.24
CA ASP A 62 26.97 23.89 10.35
C ASP A 62 27.37 24.95 11.41
N GLN A 63 26.39 25.55 12.09
CA GLN A 63 26.63 26.49 13.17
C GLN A 63 26.99 25.75 14.47
N PRO A 64 27.99 26.21 15.24
CA PRO A 64 28.28 25.67 16.56
C PRO A 64 27.07 25.77 17.49
N MET A 65 26.84 24.72 18.27
CA MET A 65 25.68 24.63 19.17
C MET A 65 25.66 25.77 20.21
N SER A 66 26.83 26.18 20.68
CA SER A 66 27.02 27.35 21.54
C SER A 66 26.42 28.63 20.97
N LYS A 67 26.54 28.84 19.65
CA LYS A 67 25.97 29.99 18.95
C LYS A 67 24.49 29.79 18.66
N ALA A 68 24.07 28.55 18.40
CA ALA A 68 22.67 28.22 18.12
C ALA A 68 21.77 28.37 19.35
N LEU A 69 22.28 28.12 20.56
CA LEU A 69 21.51 28.14 21.81
C LEU A 69 22.00 29.18 22.83
N GLY A 70 23.04 29.96 22.52
CA GLY A 70 23.59 30.95 23.44
C GLY A 70 22.60 32.04 23.86
N TRP A 71 21.41 32.10 23.27
CA TRP A 71 20.32 33.01 23.65
C TRP A 71 19.31 32.38 24.63
N LEU A 72 19.43 31.10 24.98
CA LEU A 72 18.46 30.39 25.84
C LEU A 72 18.80 30.44 27.33
N ASP A 73 20.04 30.73 27.71
CA ASP A 73 20.49 30.71 29.09
C ASP A 73 21.12 32.06 29.44
N PHE A 74 20.81 32.57 30.62
CA PHE A 74 21.25 33.89 31.09
C PHE A 74 21.74 33.78 32.52
N ASN A 75 22.82 34.47 32.85
CA ASN A 75 23.30 34.55 34.23
C ASN A 75 22.41 35.50 35.05
N GLU A 76 22.69 35.59 36.35
CA GLU A 76 22.00 36.51 37.27
C GLU A 76 22.12 38.00 36.90
N PHE A 77 23.00 38.35 35.96
CA PHE A 77 23.19 39.70 35.42
C PHE A 77 22.52 39.90 34.06
N GLY A 78 21.80 38.90 33.53
CA GLY A 78 21.14 38.96 32.24
C GLY A 78 22.09 38.80 31.04
N GLU A 79 23.31 38.33 31.25
CA GLU A 79 24.25 38.02 30.18
C GLU A 79 24.04 36.58 29.70
N ALA A 80 24.07 36.38 28.39
CA ALA A 80 24.00 35.07 27.76
C ALA A 80 25.05 34.10 28.31
N VAL A 81 24.60 33.02 28.95
CA VAL A 81 25.46 31.92 29.39
C VAL A 81 25.49 30.90 28.27
N VAL A 82 26.66 30.65 27.72
CA VAL A 82 26.85 29.56 26.76
C VAL A 82 27.03 28.28 27.57
N PRO A 83 26.14 27.27 27.44
CA PRO A 83 26.34 25.97 28.07
C PRO A 83 27.72 25.42 27.68
N ALA A 84 28.41 24.76 28.61
CA ALA A 84 29.73 24.16 28.36
C ALA A 84 29.65 22.90 27.48
N TRP A 85 28.89 22.96 26.38
CA TRP A 85 28.90 21.98 25.32
C TRP A 85 30.13 22.26 24.45
N GLY A 86 30.80 21.21 23.96
CA GLY A 86 32.09 21.32 23.27
C GLY A 86 32.03 22.44 22.23
N ALA A 87 32.84 23.50 22.42
CA ALA A 87 32.72 24.75 21.68
C ALA A 87 32.85 24.62 20.15
N SER A 88 33.27 23.43 19.67
CA SER A 88 33.49 23.10 18.27
C SER A 88 32.43 22.19 17.65
N GLU A 89 31.56 21.53 18.42
CA GLU A 89 30.57 20.62 17.84
C GLU A 89 29.44 21.41 17.18
N THR A 90 29.22 21.14 15.90
CA THR A 90 28.12 21.71 15.13
C THR A 90 26.82 20.97 15.45
N LEU A 91 25.68 21.60 15.13
CA LEU A 91 24.38 20.90 15.19
C LEU A 91 24.40 19.58 14.41
N ARG A 92 25.09 19.56 13.27
CA ARG A 92 25.27 18.37 12.43
C ARG A 92 26.03 17.24 13.15
N ASP A 93 27.08 17.56 13.90
CA ASP A 93 27.89 16.57 14.62
C ASP A 93 27.13 15.91 15.77
N LEU A 94 26.13 16.61 16.30
CA LEU A 94 25.25 16.14 17.38
C LEU A 94 24.06 15.34 16.87
N VAL A 95 23.79 15.36 15.56
CA VAL A 95 22.81 14.45 14.98
C VAL A 95 23.43 13.06 15.09
N PRO A 96 22.79 12.11 15.82
CA PRO A 96 23.29 10.75 15.84
C PRO A 96 23.46 10.29 14.39
N GLU A 97 24.60 9.66 14.08
CA GLU A 97 24.80 9.08 12.75
C GLU A 97 23.53 8.33 12.38
N PRO A 98 23.01 8.51 11.15
CA PRO A 98 21.78 7.87 10.75
C PRO A 98 21.97 6.39 11.04
N VAL A 99 21.30 5.92 12.08
CA VAL A 99 21.32 4.51 12.45
C VAL A 99 20.89 3.83 11.17
N ASP A 100 21.75 2.96 10.63
CA ASP A 100 21.41 2.16 9.45
C ASP A 100 20.01 1.65 9.69
N VAL A 101 19.07 2.28 9.00
CA VAL A 101 17.66 2.11 9.34
C VAL A 101 17.44 0.65 9.05
N GLU A 102 17.22 -0.14 10.11
CA GLU A 102 17.16 -1.59 9.99
C GLU A 102 16.26 -1.91 8.79
N ASP A 103 16.60 -2.94 8.00
CA ASP A 103 15.87 -3.38 6.79
C ASP A 103 14.33 -3.58 7.00
N ASP A 104 13.89 -3.45 8.26
CA ASP A 104 12.54 -3.57 8.77
C ASP A 104 11.78 -2.23 8.89
N TYR A 105 12.38 -1.07 8.59
CA TYR A 105 11.63 0.20 8.50
C TYR A 105 10.66 0.18 7.32
N VAL A 106 9.44 0.64 7.59
CA VAL A 106 8.34 0.65 6.63
C VAL A 106 7.87 2.09 6.46
N ASP A 107 8.11 2.69 5.29
CA ASP A 107 7.49 3.96 4.94
C ASP A 107 5.98 3.77 4.69
N GLY A 108 5.17 4.18 5.67
CA GLY A 108 3.72 4.13 5.59
C GLY A 108 3.14 4.88 4.38
N VAL A 109 3.80 5.94 3.91
CA VAL A 109 3.38 6.71 2.72
C VAL A 109 3.62 5.88 1.46
N ALA A 110 4.80 5.30 1.31
CA ALA A 110 5.12 4.39 0.20
C ALA A 110 4.14 3.21 0.16
N VAL A 111 3.78 2.63 1.31
CA VAL A 111 2.76 1.58 1.45
C VAL A 111 1.38 2.03 0.94
N GLN A 112 0.89 3.20 1.34
CA GLN A 112 -0.41 3.68 0.87
C GLN A 112 -0.41 3.97 -0.63
N ARG A 113 0.64 4.62 -1.16
CA ARG A 113 0.77 4.91 -2.59
C ARG A 113 0.87 3.64 -3.42
N TYR A 114 1.58 2.63 -2.90
CA TYR A 114 1.60 1.29 -3.49
C TYR A 114 0.17 0.72 -3.56
N LEU A 115 -0.60 0.76 -2.48
CA LEU A 115 -1.99 0.26 -2.50
C LEU A 115 -2.95 1.09 -3.36
N ALA A 116 -2.65 2.37 -3.60
CA ALA A 116 -3.39 3.23 -4.51
C ALA A 116 -3.12 2.93 -6.00
N GLY A 117 -2.19 2.03 -6.31
CA GLY A 117 -1.82 1.69 -7.70
C GLY A 117 -0.72 2.58 -8.30
N GLU A 118 -0.13 3.49 -7.53
CA GLU A 118 0.94 4.38 -8.02
C GLU A 118 2.28 3.65 -8.22
N GLN A 119 3.06 4.00 -9.24
CA GLN A 119 4.39 3.42 -9.44
C GLN A 119 5.39 4.03 -8.44
N VAL A 120 5.51 3.41 -7.27
CA VAL A 120 6.47 3.75 -6.22
C VAL A 120 7.40 2.57 -5.99
N ALA A 121 8.70 2.84 -5.88
CA ALA A 121 9.68 1.83 -5.47
C ALA A 121 9.41 1.48 -4.01
N VAL A 122 9.19 0.20 -3.73
CA VAL A 122 8.95 -0.30 -2.37
C VAL A 122 9.95 -1.39 -2.02
N THR A 123 10.41 -1.40 -0.78
CA THR A 123 11.24 -2.47 -0.22
C THR A 123 10.41 -3.75 -0.04
N LYS A 124 11.08 -4.87 0.30
CA LYS A 124 10.39 -6.13 0.61
C LYS A 124 9.49 -5.97 1.84
N SER A 125 9.96 -5.25 2.85
CA SER A 125 9.26 -4.98 4.11
C SER A 125 8.03 -4.10 3.87
N GLU A 126 8.17 -3.05 3.06
CA GLU A 126 7.04 -2.20 2.65
C GLU A 126 6.02 -2.96 1.79
N ARG A 127 6.47 -3.79 0.85
CA ARG A 127 5.56 -4.63 0.06
C ARG A 127 4.81 -5.62 0.95
N LEU A 128 5.46 -6.23 1.95
CA LEU A 128 4.79 -7.10 2.92
C LEU A 128 3.75 -6.32 3.73
N ALA A 129 4.12 -5.14 4.25
CA ALA A 129 3.20 -4.27 4.99
C ALA A 129 1.99 -3.85 4.16
N ALA A 130 2.19 -3.55 2.87
CA ALA A 130 1.10 -3.26 1.94
C ALA A 130 0.16 -4.46 1.77
N VAL A 131 0.69 -5.68 1.60
CA VAL A 131 -0.13 -6.89 1.50
C VAL A 131 -0.91 -7.14 2.80
N VAL A 132 -0.27 -7.02 3.97
CA VAL A 132 -0.95 -7.16 5.27
C VAL A 132 -2.12 -6.18 5.38
N LEU A 133 -1.87 -4.91 5.05
CA LEU A 133 -2.89 -3.87 5.12
C LEU A 133 -4.02 -4.09 4.11
N ALA A 134 -3.72 -4.52 2.89
CA ALA A 134 -4.71 -4.86 1.88
C ALA A 134 -5.62 -6.01 2.34
N VAL A 135 -5.04 -7.06 2.91
CA VAL A 135 -5.80 -8.21 3.42
C VAL A 135 -6.66 -7.81 4.62
N ARG A 136 -6.17 -6.93 5.51
CA ARG A 136 -6.98 -6.34 6.59
C ARG A 136 -8.19 -5.55 6.05
N ARG A 137 -8.06 -4.94 4.86
CA ARG A 137 -9.15 -4.28 4.14
C ARG A 137 -10.04 -5.25 3.36
N GLY A 138 -9.86 -6.56 3.49
CA GLY A 138 -10.64 -7.59 2.80
C GLY A 138 -10.22 -7.84 1.35
N MET A 139 -9.08 -7.29 0.91
CA MET A 139 -8.57 -7.57 -0.45
C MET A 139 -7.90 -8.94 -0.51
N SER A 140 -8.26 -9.71 -1.54
CA SER A 140 -7.54 -10.91 -1.94
C SER A 140 -6.21 -10.57 -2.61
N TYR A 141 -5.26 -11.52 -2.63
CA TYR A 141 -3.99 -11.33 -3.35
C TYR A 141 -4.18 -11.05 -4.85
N LEU A 142 -5.21 -11.62 -5.47
CA LEU A 142 -5.55 -11.36 -6.87
C LEU A 142 -5.98 -9.90 -7.08
N GLN A 143 -6.74 -9.33 -6.14
CA GLN A 143 -7.09 -7.91 -6.19
C GLN A 143 -5.85 -7.03 -6.00
N VAL A 144 -4.92 -7.40 -5.12
CA VAL A 144 -3.64 -6.70 -4.97
C VAL A 144 -2.83 -6.75 -6.28
N ASP A 145 -2.72 -7.92 -6.92
CA ASP A 145 -2.03 -8.05 -8.20
C ASP A 145 -2.65 -7.14 -9.27
N ARG A 146 -3.98 -7.12 -9.38
CA ARG A 146 -4.70 -6.30 -10.37
C ARG A 146 -4.58 -4.81 -10.14
N VAL A 147 -4.72 -4.34 -8.90
CA VAL A 147 -4.54 -2.91 -8.56
C VAL A 147 -3.14 -2.43 -8.90
N ARG A 148 -2.15 -3.33 -8.84
CA ARG A 148 -0.75 -3.04 -9.16
C ARG A 148 -0.36 -3.31 -10.61
N GLY A 149 -1.27 -3.83 -11.43
CA GLY A 149 -0.94 -4.29 -12.78
C GLY A 149 0.12 -5.40 -12.80
N LEU A 150 0.22 -6.20 -11.74
CA LEU A 150 1.11 -7.35 -11.66
C LEU A 150 0.46 -8.58 -12.31
N ALA A 151 1.28 -9.56 -12.66
CA ALA A 151 0.78 -10.85 -13.12
C ALA A 151 -0.07 -11.54 -12.03
N ASP A 152 -1.17 -12.16 -12.44
CA ASP A 152 -2.07 -12.90 -11.53
C ASP A 152 -1.29 -13.95 -10.71
N GLY A 153 -1.41 -13.88 -9.39
CA GLY A 153 -0.75 -14.80 -8.44
C GLY A 153 0.65 -14.36 -8.01
N SER A 154 1.20 -13.27 -8.56
CA SER A 154 2.56 -12.80 -8.23
C SER A 154 2.71 -12.47 -6.74
N THR A 155 1.69 -11.89 -6.12
CA THR A 155 1.67 -11.55 -4.69
C THR A 155 1.70 -12.81 -3.83
N GLY A 156 0.98 -13.86 -4.23
CA GLY A 156 1.03 -15.16 -3.54
C GLY A 156 2.42 -15.79 -3.59
N VAL A 157 3.08 -15.79 -4.76
CA VAL A 157 4.46 -16.28 -4.92
C VAL A 157 5.43 -15.46 -4.07
N PHE A 158 5.28 -14.12 -4.05
CA PHE A 158 6.07 -13.23 -3.21
C PHE A 158 5.96 -13.60 -1.72
N ILE A 159 4.75 -13.75 -1.18
CA ILE A 159 4.54 -14.13 0.22
C ILE A 159 5.15 -15.51 0.55
N THR A 160 4.98 -16.50 -0.33
CA THR A 160 5.58 -17.83 -0.14
C THR A 160 7.11 -17.76 -0.07
N ARG A 161 7.74 -17.00 -0.97
CA ARG A 161 9.19 -16.80 -0.97
C ARG A 161 9.66 -16.06 0.28
N LEU A 162 8.93 -15.03 0.70
CA LEU A 162 9.27 -14.25 1.88
C LEU A 162 9.17 -15.06 3.18
N ARG A 163 8.13 -15.90 3.31
CA ARG A 163 8.03 -16.87 4.42
C ARG A 163 9.21 -17.83 4.48
N ALA A 164 9.69 -18.30 3.33
CA ALA A 164 10.86 -19.17 3.27
C ALA A 164 12.15 -18.44 3.70
N ALA A 165 12.30 -17.17 3.31
CA ALA A 165 13.43 -16.33 3.74
C ALA A 165 13.42 -16.11 5.26
N TYR A 166 12.28 -15.71 5.84
CA TYR A 166 12.11 -15.53 7.28
C TYR A 166 12.44 -16.81 8.07
N ARG A 167 11.94 -17.97 7.61
CA ARG A 167 12.26 -19.26 8.22
C ARG A 167 13.76 -19.57 8.17
N LYS A 168 14.43 -19.24 7.06
CA LYS A 168 15.87 -19.45 6.89
C LYS A 168 16.69 -18.56 7.85
N GLU A 169 16.21 -17.35 8.10
CA GLU A 169 16.84 -16.37 8.99
C GLU A 169 16.48 -16.58 10.48
N GLY A 170 15.60 -17.54 10.80
CA GLY A 170 15.11 -17.74 12.16
C GLY A 170 14.19 -16.63 12.66
N ARG A 171 13.68 -15.78 11.75
CA ARG A 171 12.73 -14.69 12.05
C ARG A 171 11.30 -15.21 11.99
N GLU A 172 10.44 -14.70 12.87
CA GLU A 172 9.02 -14.99 12.83
C GLU A 172 8.33 -14.19 11.73
N PHE A 173 7.58 -14.86 10.87
CA PHE A 173 6.87 -14.19 9.77
C PHE A 173 5.61 -13.51 10.31
N PRO A 174 5.36 -12.22 10.00
CA PRO A 174 4.17 -11.52 10.47
C PRO A 174 2.89 -12.28 10.15
N GLU A 175 2.00 -12.42 11.12
CA GLU A 175 0.70 -13.03 10.89
C GLU A 175 -0.06 -12.22 9.83
N LEU A 176 -0.26 -12.83 8.66
CA LEU A 176 -1.18 -12.31 7.69
C LEU A 176 -2.58 -12.60 8.21
N PRO A 177 -3.48 -11.61 8.25
CA PRO A 177 -4.89 -11.90 8.49
C PRO A 177 -5.26 -12.98 7.49
N GLN A 178 -5.91 -14.05 7.95
CA GLN A 178 -6.37 -15.07 7.03
C GLN A 178 -7.41 -14.39 6.13
N GLY A 179 -6.98 -13.92 4.96
CA GLY A 179 -7.81 -13.20 4.03
C GLY A 179 -8.91 -14.13 3.58
N SER A 180 -10.05 -14.06 4.26
CA SER A 180 -11.24 -14.91 4.16
C SER A 180 -11.02 -16.11 3.26
N SER A 181 -10.13 -17.02 3.65
CA SER A 181 -9.73 -18.15 2.80
C SER A 181 -10.88 -19.14 2.86
N GLY A 182 -11.89 -18.91 2.02
CA GLY A 182 -13.16 -19.63 2.07
C GLY A 182 -13.90 -19.41 3.39
N GLY A 183 -14.10 -18.15 3.79
CA GLY A 183 -15.09 -17.84 4.83
C GLY A 183 -16.39 -18.57 4.51
N VAL A 184 -16.98 -19.24 5.52
CA VAL A 184 -18.27 -19.91 5.37
C VAL A 184 -19.26 -18.85 4.90
N LEU A 185 -19.76 -18.99 3.67
CA LEU A 185 -20.77 -18.08 3.13
C LEU A 185 -22.00 -18.15 4.01
N SER A 186 -22.55 -17.00 4.39
CA SER A 186 -23.83 -16.98 5.09
C SER A 186 -24.94 -17.52 4.18
N PRO A 187 -26.04 -18.06 4.73
CA PRO A 187 -27.17 -18.50 3.91
C PRO A 187 -27.72 -17.39 2.99
N GLU A 188 -27.71 -16.15 3.47
CA GLU A 188 -28.13 -14.96 2.72
C GLU A 188 -27.20 -14.68 1.53
N GLN A 189 -25.88 -14.73 1.75
CA GLN A 189 -24.89 -14.57 0.67
C GLN A 189 -25.02 -15.66 -0.38
N VAL A 190 -25.32 -16.90 0.03
CA VAL A 190 -25.55 -18.01 -0.91
C VAL A 190 -26.75 -17.75 -1.81
N VAL A 191 -27.87 -17.28 -1.24
CA VAL A 191 -29.07 -16.91 -2.01
C VAL A 191 -28.75 -15.78 -2.98
N GLU A 192 -28.08 -14.73 -2.53
CA GLU A 192 -27.70 -13.59 -3.38
C GLU A 192 -26.77 -14.01 -4.53
N ILE A 193 -25.77 -14.86 -4.26
CA ILE A 193 -24.89 -15.43 -5.30
C ILE A 193 -25.70 -16.16 -6.35
N ARG A 194 -26.68 -16.97 -5.94
CA ARG A 194 -27.55 -17.73 -6.84
C ARG A 194 -28.45 -16.84 -7.68
N GLU A 195 -29.06 -15.83 -7.08
CA GLU A 195 -29.91 -14.85 -7.77
C GLU A 195 -29.12 -14.06 -8.83
N ARG A 196 -27.96 -13.50 -8.46
CA ARG A 196 -27.09 -12.79 -9.41
C ARG A 196 -26.60 -13.71 -10.54
N SER A 197 -26.29 -14.96 -10.21
CA SER A 197 -25.91 -15.99 -11.18
C SER A 197 -27.04 -16.32 -12.15
N ALA A 198 -28.28 -16.43 -11.68
CA ALA A 198 -29.46 -16.63 -12.51
C ALA A 198 -29.76 -15.41 -13.40
N ALA A 199 -29.41 -14.20 -12.94
CA ALA A 199 -29.44 -12.98 -13.75
C ALA A 199 -28.30 -12.90 -14.80
N GLY A 200 -27.40 -13.89 -14.85
CA GLY A 200 -26.35 -13.98 -15.88
C GLY A 200 -24.98 -13.46 -15.47
N ALA A 201 -24.76 -13.12 -14.19
CA ALA A 201 -23.43 -12.73 -13.69
C ALA A 201 -22.42 -13.87 -13.88
N LYS A 202 -21.18 -13.53 -14.24
CA LYS A 202 -20.13 -14.54 -14.45
C LYS A 202 -19.58 -15.02 -13.11
N ASP A 203 -19.21 -16.30 -13.02
CA ASP A 203 -18.65 -16.89 -11.79
C ASP A 203 -17.41 -16.14 -11.28
N LEU A 204 -16.61 -15.56 -12.19
CA LEU A 204 -15.45 -14.73 -11.85
C LEU A 204 -15.85 -13.40 -11.21
N GLU A 205 -16.91 -12.75 -11.68
CA GLU A 205 -17.41 -11.49 -11.12
C GLU A 205 -17.96 -11.73 -9.71
N LEU A 206 -18.73 -12.80 -9.54
CA LEU A 206 -19.25 -13.23 -8.23
C LEU A 206 -18.13 -13.61 -7.27
N ALA A 207 -17.12 -14.34 -7.73
CA ALA A 207 -15.95 -14.70 -6.92
C ALA A 207 -15.25 -13.47 -6.34
N LEU A 208 -15.08 -12.42 -7.16
CA LEU A 208 -14.50 -11.16 -6.74
C LEU A 208 -15.40 -10.39 -5.78
N ALA A 209 -16.71 -10.37 -6.02
CA ALA A 209 -17.67 -9.67 -5.19
C ALA A 209 -17.78 -10.26 -3.78
N PHE A 210 -17.71 -11.59 -3.66
CA PHE A 210 -17.89 -12.31 -2.38
C PHE A 210 -16.56 -12.79 -1.76
N GLY A 211 -15.41 -12.47 -2.36
CA GLY A 211 -14.10 -12.85 -1.82
C GLY A 211 -13.86 -14.36 -1.73
N VAL A 212 -14.45 -15.14 -2.64
CA VAL A 212 -14.33 -16.61 -2.69
C VAL A 212 -13.78 -17.08 -4.02
N GLN A 213 -13.31 -18.32 -4.10
CA GLN A 213 -12.82 -18.88 -5.36
C GLN A 213 -13.98 -19.12 -6.36
N ALA A 214 -13.72 -18.94 -7.66
CA ALA A 214 -14.71 -19.21 -8.71
C ALA A 214 -15.24 -20.66 -8.69
N ALA A 215 -14.40 -21.63 -8.29
CA ALA A 215 -14.82 -23.01 -8.07
C ALA A 215 -15.85 -23.13 -6.93
N THR A 216 -15.70 -22.33 -5.87
CA THR A 216 -16.68 -22.25 -4.77
C THR A 216 -17.99 -21.66 -5.27
N ILE A 217 -17.96 -20.56 -6.05
CA ILE A 217 -19.17 -20.00 -6.68
C ILE A 217 -19.86 -21.05 -7.56
N SER A 218 -19.11 -21.77 -8.40
CA SER A 218 -19.68 -22.82 -9.25
C SER A 218 -20.36 -23.92 -8.42
N ALA A 219 -19.74 -24.36 -7.32
CA ALA A 219 -20.33 -25.33 -6.40
C ALA A 219 -21.58 -24.78 -5.68
N VAL A 220 -21.60 -23.49 -5.33
CA VAL A 220 -22.75 -22.80 -4.72
C VAL A 220 -23.91 -22.70 -5.73
N CYS A 221 -23.64 -22.22 -6.94
CA CYS A 221 -24.65 -22.02 -7.98
C CYS A 221 -25.24 -23.34 -8.51
N THR A 222 -24.49 -24.45 -8.48
CA THR A 222 -24.98 -25.78 -8.86
C THR A 222 -25.61 -26.57 -7.72
N GLY A 223 -25.70 -25.98 -6.52
CA GLY A 223 -26.27 -26.64 -5.34
C GLY A 223 -25.42 -27.76 -4.76
N ARG A 224 -24.17 -27.96 -5.21
CA ARG A 224 -23.26 -28.96 -4.63
C ARG A 224 -22.80 -28.59 -3.23
N ARG A 225 -22.72 -27.29 -2.94
CA ARG A 225 -22.51 -26.74 -1.60
C ARG A 225 -23.72 -25.90 -1.22
N TYR A 226 -24.02 -25.87 0.07
CA TYR A 226 -25.14 -25.11 0.63
C TYR A 226 -26.49 -25.50 0.02
N ALA A 227 -26.75 -26.80 -0.10
CA ALA A 227 -27.99 -27.32 -0.70
C ALA A 227 -29.24 -26.91 0.09
N GLU A 228 -29.07 -26.69 1.39
CA GLU A 228 -30.08 -26.23 2.34
C GLU A 228 -30.45 -24.75 2.18
N CYS A 229 -29.57 -23.95 1.57
CA CYS A 229 -29.88 -22.56 1.25
C CYS A 229 -30.81 -22.52 0.04
N GLY A 230 -31.77 -21.58 0.00
CA GLY A 230 -32.74 -21.46 -1.10
C GLY A 230 -32.16 -20.88 -2.40
N GLY A 231 -33.03 -20.31 -3.24
CA GLY A 231 -32.65 -19.59 -4.47
C GLY A 231 -32.49 -20.47 -5.72
N PRO A 232 -32.38 -19.84 -6.91
CA PRO A 232 -32.34 -20.54 -8.19
C PRO A 232 -31.03 -21.33 -8.37
N ILE A 233 -31.15 -22.62 -8.64
CA ILE A 233 -30.00 -23.50 -8.93
C ILE A 233 -29.76 -23.51 -10.44
N ARG A 234 -28.50 -23.27 -10.83
CA ARG A 234 -28.07 -23.35 -12.22
C ARG A 234 -28.17 -24.80 -12.69
N VAL A 235 -28.96 -25.03 -13.74
CA VAL A 235 -29.04 -26.35 -14.40
C VAL A 235 -27.63 -26.77 -14.81
N LYS A 236 -27.27 -28.01 -14.49
CA LYS A 236 -25.99 -28.58 -14.90
C LYS A 236 -25.91 -28.48 -16.42
N ARG A 237 -24.93 -27.72 -16.92
CA ARG A 237 -24.66 -27.65 -18.35
C ARG A 237 -24.37 -29.08 -18.80
N GLU A 238 -25.18 -29.62 -19.69
CA GLU A 238 -24.87 -30.91 -20.32
C GLU A 238 -23.46 -30.78 -20.89
N ASN A 239 -22.61 -31.76 -20.57
CA ASN A 239 -21.22 -31.71 -20.99
C ASN A 239 -21.22 -31.48 -22.49
N ARG A 240 -20.65 -30.34 -22.91
CA ARG A 240 -20.48 -30.05 -24.33
C ARG A 240 -19.72 -31.27 -24.89
N PRO A 241 -20.21 -31.90 -25.99
CA PRO A 241 -19.61 -33.11 -26.52
C PRO A 241 -18.09 -32.95 -26.56
N ASP A 242 -17.39 -33.90 -25.93
CA ASP A 242 -15.94 -33.85 -25.81
C ASP A 242 -15.34 -33.67 -27.22
N ARG A 243 -14.19 -33.00 -27.32
CA ARG A 243 -13.55 -32.65 -28.59
C ARG A 243 -13.34 -33.89 -29.48
N ALA A 244 -13.21 -35.07 -28.88
CA ALA A 244 -13.16 -36.38 -29.54
C ALA A 244 -14.44 -36.78 -30.32
N SER A 245 -15.60 -36.25 -29.95
CA SER A 245 -16.85 -36.46 -30.70
C SER A 245 -16.95 -35.56 -31.95
N ARG A 246 -16.16 -34.48 -32.01
CA ARG A 246 -16.12 -33.58 -33.18
C ARG A 246 -15.28 -34.14 -34.33
N THR A 247 -14.34 -35.05 -34.07
CA THR A 247 -13.51 -35.67 -35.11
C THR A 247 -14.26 -36.72 -35.93
N VAL A 248 -15.40 -37.23 -35.46
CA VAL A 248 -16.18 -38.25 -36.20
C VAL A 248 -16.96 -37.65 -37.39
N TRP A 249 -17.18 -36.33 -37.43
CA TRP A 249 -17.87 -35.65 -38.54
C TRP A 249 -16.92 -34.97 -39.54
N GLY A 250 -15.60 -35.06 -39.34
CA GLY A 250 -14.59 -34.38 -40.16
C GLY A 250 -13.88 -35.25 -41.20
N THR A 251 -14.11 -36.56 -41.25
CA THR A 251 -13.39 -37.48 -42.15
C THR A 251 -14.16 -37.91 -43.40
N SER A 252 -15.39 -37.42 -43.60
CA SER A 252 -16.07 -37.53 -44.89
C SER A 252 -15.95 -36.22 -45.67
N THR A 253 -14.75 -35.96 -46.20
CA THR A 253 -14.60 -35.09 -47.38
C THR A 253 -14.68 -36.00 -48.60
N PRO A 254 -15.80 -36.06 -49.33
CA PRO A 254 -15.84 -36.72 -50.63
C PRO A 254 -15.21 -35.77 -51.65
N GLY A 255 -14.07 -36.16 -52.21
CA GLY A 255 -13.59 -35.65 -53.49
C GLY A 255 -13.10 -34.20 -53.49
N PHE A 256 -11.85 -33.98 -53.09
CA PHE A 256 -11.02 -32.99 -53.76
C PHE A 256 -9.94 -33.74 -54.54
N LEU A 257 -10.40 -34.30 -55.67
CA LEU A 257 -9.54 -34.64 -56.81
C LEU A 257 -9.21 -33.32 -57.49
N GLY A 258 -7.94 -32.98 -57.51
CA GLY A 258 -7.35 -31.76 -58.08
C GLY A 258 -5.88 -31.79 -57.68
N ASP A 259 -5.10 -32.73 -58.21
CA ASP A 259 -4.53 -32.68 -59.56
C ASP A 259 -3.62 -31.45 -59.71
N GLY A 260 -2.32 -31.70 -59.77
CA GLY A 260 -1.32 -30.64 -59.90
C GLY A 260 0.04 -30.98 -59.30
N ASP A 261 0.56 -32.15 -59.65
CA ASP A 261 2.00 -32.31 -59.85
C ASP A 261 2.48 -31.18 -60.78
N ALA A 262 3.29 -30.27 -60.25
CA ALA A 262 4.12 -29.38 -61.06
C ALA A 262 5.51 -29.25 -60.43
N LYS A 263 6.33 -30.23 -60.78
CA LYS A 263 7.74 -30.12 -61.20
C LYS A 263 8.45 -28.78 -60.90
N GLU A 264 9.55 -28.92 -60.17
CA GLU A 264 10.92 -28.82 -60.72
C GLU A 264 11.24 -27.60 -61.61
N LEU A 265 12.33 -26.89 -61.23
CA LEU A 265 13.19 -25.95 -62.00
C LEU A 265 13.11 -24.46 -61.60
N ALA A 266 14.12 -24.04 -60.83
CA ALA A 266 14.99 -22.87 -61.07
C ALA A 266 15.92 -22.75 -59.83
N ALA A 267 17.19 -23.12 -59.95
CA ALA A 267 18.32 -22.27 -60.35
C ALA A 267 18.80 -21.37 -59.21
#